data_AF-A0A7J4SVA0-F1
#
_entry.id   AF-A0A7J4SVA0-F1
#
_cell.length_a   1.000
_cell.length_b   1.000
_cell.length_c   1.000
_cell.angle_alpha   90.00
_cell.angle_beta   90.00
_cell.angle_gamma   90.00
#
_symmetry.space_group_name_H-M   'P 1'
#
loop_
_entity.id
_entity.type
_entity.pdbx_description
1 polymer ?
#
loop_
_entity_poly.entity_id
_entity_poly.type
_entity_poly.pdbx_seq_one_letter_code
_entity_poly.pdbx_strand_id
1 'polypeptide(L)'
;MVECVAFSAKYKDWISIKKMLVHPDTGQGEVAFMLAGIAATTAKKGYQFAGIDIVSLNARAEKTFKSSGGKKGFANAITALAKIDSSGLDGISKSYLIDAVLEQFGCSARITQEAMAEIYPHLKITKPRGRFSKK
;
A
#
# COMPACT_ATOMS: atom_id res chain seq x y z
N MET A 1 8.24 -24.96 -19.57
CA MET A 1 8.72 -24.29 -18.34
C MET A 1 7.50 -23.68 -17.68
N VAL A 2 7.28 -23.85 -16.37
CA VAL A 2 6.17 -23.20 -15.66
C VAL A 2 6.68 -21.86 -15.17
N GLU A 3 6.12 -20.76 -15.68
CA GLU A 3 6.39 -19.43 -15.16
C GLU A 3 5.64 -19.24 -13.83
N CYS A 4 6.15 -18.42 -12.90
CA CYS A 4 5.46 -18.22 -11.62
C CYS A 4 5.75 -16.85 -11.01
N VAL A 5 4.79 -16.33 -10.23
CA VAL A 5 4.98 -15.22 -9.30
C VAL A 5 5.15 -15.79 -7.90
N ALA A 6 6.23 -15.49 -7.18
CA ALA A 6 6.46 -16.01 -5.83
C ALA A 6 7.12 -14.94 -4.94
N PHE A 7 6.52 -14.64 -3.80
CA PHE A 7 7.11 -13.88 -2.71
C PHE A 7 7.29 -14.83 -1.53
N SER A 8 8.34 -14.71 -0.74
CA SER A 8 8.53 -15.50 0.48
C SER A 8 9.41 -14.73 1.45
N ALA A 9 9.00 -14.65 2.71
CA ALA A 9 9.74 -13.97 3.77
C ALA A 9 9.66 -14.82 5.03
N LYS A 10 10.74 -14.83 5.82
CA LYS A 10 10.84 -15.30 7.20
C LYS A 10 11.89 -14.45 7.92
N TYR A 11 11.53 -13.70 8.94
CA TYR A 11 12.43 -12.95 9.82
C TYR A 11 11.86 -12.98 11.23
N LYS A 12 12.52 -13.66 12.18
CA LYS A 12 11.93 -14.00 13.49
C LYS A 12 10.52 -14.58 13.27
N ASP A 13 9.50 -13.93 13.80
CA ASP A 13 8.10 -14.31 13.66
C ASP A 13 7.45 -13.80 12.35
N TRP A 14 8.15 -12.98 11.57
CA TRP A 14 7.62 -12.43 10.32
C TRP A 14 7.77 -13.40 9.17
N ILE A 15 6.72 -14.12 8.80
CA ILE A 15 6.70 -14.98 7.59
C ILE A 15 5.63 -14.51 6.62
N SER A 16 5.94 -14.37 5.33
CA SER A 16 4.93 -14.06 4.30
C SER A 16 5.30 -14.69 2.96
N ILE A 17 4.43 -15.52 2.37
CA ILE A 17 4.64 -16.11 1.04
C ILE A 17 3.49 -15.70 0.12
N LYS A 18 3.74 -15.31 -1.13
CA LYS A 18 2.72 -15.03 -2.15
C LYS A 18 3.10 -15.70 -3.45
N LYS A 19 2.61 -16.91 -3.69
CA LYS A 19 2.96 -17.73 -4.85
C LYS A 19 1.75 -17.97 -5.76
N MET A 20 1.95 -17.83 -7.06
CA MET A 20 1.00 -17.98 -8.16
C MET A 20 1.76 -18.65 -9.31
N LEU A 21 1.18 -19.68 -9.91
CA LEU A 21 1.71 -20.26 -11.15
C LEU A 21 1.11 -19.49 -12.33
N VAL A 22 1.92 -19.27 -13.35
CA VAL A 22 1.53 -18.59 -14.58
C VAL A 22 1.39 -19.66 -15.66
N HIS A 23 0.18 -19.75 -16.20
CA HIS A 23 -0.22 -20.62 -17.30
C HIS A 23 -0.47 -19.78 -18.57
N PRO A 24 -0.55 -20.39 -19.76
CA PRO A 24 -0.80 -19.65 -21.01
C PRO A 24 -2.09 -18.82 -21.03
N ASP A 25 -3.07 -19.17 -20.20
CA ASP A 25 -4.35 -18.48 -20.02
C ASP A 25 -4.36 -17.47 -18.86
N THR A 26 -3.25 -17.35 -18.11
CA THR A 26 -3.13 -16.37 -17.03
C THR A 26 -3.13 -14.95 -17.59
N GLY A 27 -4.08 -14.14 -17.14
CA GLY A 27 -4.22 -12.76 -17.58
C GLY A 27 -3.14 -11.85 -16.98
N GLN A 28 -2.71 -10.84 -17.75
CA GLN A 28 -1.76 -9.82 -17.27
C GLN A 28 -2.31 -9.08 -16.02
N GLY A 29 -3.62 -8.89 -15.93
CA GLY A 29 -4.27 -8.32 -14.76
C GLY A 29 -4.07 -9.14 -13.49
N GLU A 30 -4.10 -10.48 -13.58
CA GLU A 30 -3.88 -11.39 -12.44
C GLU A 30 -2.43 -11.26 -11.93
N VAL A 31 -1.47 -11.20 -12.85
CA VAL A 31 -0.05 -10.99 -12.53
C VAL A 31 0.14 -9.64 -11.84
N ALA A 32 -0.41 -8.56 -12.41
CA ALA A 32 -0.29 -7.22 -11.87
C ALA A 32 -0.98 -7.08 -10.49
N PHE A 33 -2.12 -7.74 -10.30
CA PHE A 33 -2.81 -7.83 -9.00
C PHE A 33 -1.95 -8.55 -7.95
N MET A 34 -1.27 -9.63 -8.34
CA MET A 34 -0.36 -10.32 -7.44
C MET A 34 0.84 -9.44 -7.05
N LEU A 35 1.41 -8.71 -8.01
CA LEU A 35 2.51 -7.78 -7.78
C LEU A 35 2.12 -6.59 -6.90
N ALA A 36 0.93 -6.03 -7.07
CA ALA A 36 0.40 -4.97 -6.21
C ALA A 36 0.29 -5.45 -4.75
N GLY A 37 -0.20 -6.67 -4.54
CA GLY A 37 -0.22 -7.31 -3.23
C GLY A 37 1.19 -7.48 -2.66
N ILE A 38 2.16 -7.92 -3.48
CA ILE A 38 3.59 -8.00 -3.11
C ILE A 38 4.10 -6.67 -2.59
N ALA A 39 3.96 -5.61 -3.40
CA ALA A 39 4.41 -4.25 -3.10
C ALA A 39 3.83 -3.68 -1.79
N ALA A 40 2.53 -3.90 -1.53
CA ALA A 40 1.90 -3.40 -0.31
C ALA A 40 2.51 -3.99 0.98
N THR A 41 2.81 -5.30 0.99
CA THR A 41 3.43 -5.93 2.17
C THR A 41 4.90 -5.56 2.32
N THR A 42 5.66 -5.48 1.22
CA THR A 42 7.07 -5.11 1.29
C THR A 42 7.25 -3.68 1.73
N ALA A 43 6.43 -2.75 1.23
CA ALA A 43 6.47 -1.34 1.64
C ALA A 43 6.19 -1.20 3.14
N LYS A 44 5.08 -1.76 3.63
CA LYS A 44 4.73 -1.71 5.05
C LYS A 44 5.84 -2.26 5.94
N LYS A 45 6.42 -3.40 5.57
CA LYS A 45 7.48 -4.02 6.37
C LYS A 45 8.82 -3.28 6.24
N GLY A 46 9.11 -2.72 5.08
CA GLY A 46 10.30 -1.91 4.83
C GLY A 46 10.38 -0.71 5.76
N TYR A 47 9.28 0.03 5.93
CA TYR A 47 9.23 1.16 6.87
C TYR A 47 9.40 0.73 8.33
N GLN A 48 8.81 -0.41 8.73
CA GLN A 48 9.02 -0.96 10.07
C GLN A 48 10.49 -1.34 10.32
N PHE A 49 11.16 -1.94 9.34
CA PHE A 49 12.56 -2.32 9.45
C PHE A 49 13.52 -1.13 9.35
N ALA A 50 13.13 -0.07 8.65
CA ALA A 50 13.88 1.18 8.63
C ALA A 50 13.85 1.91 9.99
N GLY A 51 12.98 1.50 10.92
CA GLY A 51 12.92 2.09 12.27
C GLY A 51 12.43 3.54 12.28
N ILE A 52 11.73 3.98 11.23
CA ILE A 52 11.17 5.33 11.18
C ILE A 52 10.06 5.50 12.22
N ASP A 53 9.88 6.74 12.69
CA ASP A 53 8.81 7.08 13.64
C ASP A 53 7.44 7.16 12.93
N ILE A 54 6.89 5.98 12.62
CA ILE A 54 5.60 5.80 11.95
C ILE A 54 4.48 6.55 12.68
N VAL A 55 4.50 6.60 14.02
CA VAL A 55 3.45 7.23 14.82
C VAL A 55 3.44 8.74 14.60
N SER A 56 4.61 9.38 14.72
CA SER A 56 4.75 10.82 14.47
C SER A 56 4.44 11.17 13.02
N LEU A 57 4.90 10.37 12.05
CA LEU A 57 4.64 10.62 10.64
C LEU A 57 3.15 10.49 10.28
N ASN A 58 2.43 9.53 10.86
CA ASN A 58 0.98 9.44 10.70
C ASN A 58 0.23 10.63 11.31
N ALA A 59 0.65 11.09 12.49
CA ALA A 59 0.08 12.29 13.10
C ALA A 59 0.32 13.55 12.24
N ARG A 60 1.51 13.66 11.62
CA ARG A 60 1.79 14.72 10.63
C ARG A 60 0.88 14.62 9.42
N ALA A 61 0.70 13.42 8.85
CA ALA A 61 -0.18 13.20 7.70
C ALA A 61 -1.63 13.59 8.01
N GLU A 62 -2.15 13.20 9.18
CA GLU A 62 -3.49 13.58 9.64
C GLU A 62 -3.63 15.09 9.84
N LYS A 63 -2.61 15.75 10.42
CA LYS A 63 -2.57 17.20 10.55
C LYS A 63 -2.62 17.88 9.19
N THR A 64 -1.84 17.40 8.23
CA THR A 64 -1.82 17.91 6.85
C THR A 64 -3.19 17.75 6.19
N PHE A 65 -3.85 16.60 6.36
CA PHE A 65 -5.21 16.35 5.86
C PHE A 65 -6.23 17.35 6.44
N LYS A 66 -6.24 17.51 7.76
CA LYS A 66 -7.15 18.46 8.45
C LYS A 66 -6.88 19.91 8.01
N SER A 67 -5.62 20.32 7.93
CA SER A 67 -5.23 21.67 7.52
C SER A 67 -5.56 22.00 6.06
N SER A 68 -5.75 20.98 5.23
CA SER A 68 -6.12 21.10 3.81
C SER A 68 -7.63 20.95 3.58
N GLY A 69 -8.45 21.06 4.64
CA GLY A 69 -9.90 21.06 4.57
C GLY A 69 -10.56 19.68 4.69
N GLY A 70 -9.79 18.60 4.87
CA GLY A 70 -10.30 17.28 5.23
C GLY A 70 -11.23 16.61 4.19
N LYS A 71 -11.17 17.04 2.93
CA LYS A 71 -11.96 16.45 1.84
C LYS A 71 -11.10 15.52 1.00
N LYS A 72 -11.51 14.25 0.89
CA LYS A 72 -10.86 13.27 0.02
C LYS A 72 -10.88 13.72 -1.45
N GLY A 73 -9.93 13.21 -2.24
CA GLY A 73 -9.82 13.48 -3.67
C GLY A 73 -8.43 13.93 -4.09
N PHE A 74 -8.09 13.62 -5.34
CA PHE A 74 -6.76 13.80 -5.89
C PHE A 74 -6.30 15.27 -5.92
N ALA A 75 -7.16 16.20 -6.36
CA ALA A 75 -6.83 17.63 -6.39
C ALA A 75 -6.48 18.18 -5.00
N ASN A 76 -7.19 17.73 -3.95
CA ASN A 76 -6.91 18.11 -2.57
C ASN A 76 -5.61 17.47 -2.07
N ALA A 77 -5.33 16.23 -2.48
CA ALA A 77 -4.09 15.55 -2.17
C ALA A 77 -2.87 16.29 -2.74
N ILE A 78 -2.91 16.74 -3.99
CA ILE A 78 -1.82 17.54 -4.61
C ILE A 78 -1.61 18.86 -3.85
N THR A 79 -2.70 19.56 -3.52
CA THR A 79 -2.62 20.80 -2.74
C THR A 79 -2.01 20.58 -1.36
N ALA A 80 -2.34 19.45 -0.72
CA ALA A 80 -1.81 19.08 0.59
C ALA A 80 -0.32 18.71 0.52
N LEU A 81 0.11 17.99 -0.52
CA LEU A 81 1.51 17.64 -0.75
C LEU A 81 2.38 18.88 -0.95
N ALA A 82 1.88 19.94 -1.59
CA ALA A 82 2.61 21.19 -1.73
C ALA A 82 2.89 21.89 -0.38
N LYS A 83 2.12 21.57 0.67
CA LYS A 83 2.20 22.17 2.02
C LYS A 83 2.84 21.23 3.05
N ILE A 84 3.29 20.06 2.63
CA ILE A 84 3.81 19.06 3.54
C ILE A 84 5.14 19.53 4.14
N ASP A 85 5.20 19.60 5.47
CA ASP A 85 6.46 19.87 6.15
C ASP A 85 7.28 18.57 6.22
N SER A 86 8.23 18.48 5.29
CA SER A 86 9.18 17.38 5.18
C SER A 86 10.59 17.78 5.62
N SER A 87 10.75 18.98 6.21
CA SER A 87 12.04 19.47 6.68
C SER A 87 12.60 18.57 7.80
N GLY A 88 13.92 18.37 7.79
CA GLY A 88 14.61 17.52 8.77
C GLY A 88 14.35 16.01 8.66
N LEU A 89 13.52 15.54 7.72
CA LEU A 89 13.30 14.11 7.49
C LEU A 89 14.32 13.52 6.50
N ASP A 90 14.76 12.29 6.77
CA ASP A 90 15.52 11.48 5.83
C ASP A 90 14.65 11.04 4.63
N GLY A 91 15.27 10.46 3.60
CA GLY A 91 14.56 10.05 2.37
C GLY A 91 13.47 9.00 2.60
N ILE A 92 13.66 8.06 3.53
CA ILE A 92 12.70 6.99 3.82
C ILE A 92 11.51 7.57 4.60
N SER A 93 11.78 8.37 5.62
CA SER A 93 10.75 9.07 6.40
C SER A 93 9.92 10.01 5.52
N LYS A 94 10.55 10.72 4.58
CA LYS A 94 9.86 11.55 3.57
C LYS A 94 8.96 10.72 2.67
N SER A 95 9.48 9.61 2.13
CA SER A 95 8.68 8.72 1.29
C SER A 95 7.46 8.17 2.03
N TYR A 96 7.63 7.73 3.28
CA TYR A 96 6.51 7.27 4.10
C TYR A 96 5.48 8.38 4.33
N LEU A 97 5.94 9.59 4.67
CA LEU A 97 5.06 10.72 4.94
C LEU A 97 4.22 11.11 3.71
N ILE A 98 4.80 11.07 2.51
CA ILE A 98 4.08 11.30 1.25
C ILE A 98 2.99 10.24 1.05
N ASP A 99 3.33 8.96 1.20
CA ASP A 99 2.37 7.87 1.08
C ASP A 99 1.23 8.03 2.10
N ALA A 100 1.56 8.30 3.36
CA ALA A 100 0.60 8.48 4.43
C ALA A 100 -0.33 9.68 4.18
N VAL A 101 0.18 10.80 3.66
CA VAL A 101 -0.67 11.94 3.26
C VAL A 101 -1.61 11.54 2.13
N LEU A 102 -1.12 10.90 1.07
CA LEU A 102 -1.97 10.46 -0.04
C LEU A 102 -3.10 9.53 0.44
N GLU A 103 -2.79 8.59 1.34
CA GLU A 103 -3.77 7.65 1.89
C GLU A 103 -4.90 8.37 2.65
N GLN A 104 -4.62 9.46 3.39
CA GLN A 104 -5.68 10.25 4.06
C GLN A 104 -6.70 10.81 3.05
N PHE A 105 -6.24 11.17 1.85
CA PHE A 105 -7.10 11.68 0.78
C PHE A 105 -7.76 10.58 -0.06
N GLY A 106 -7.52 9.30 0.25
CA GLY A 106 -8.00 8.17 -0.54
C GLY A 106 -7.25 7.99 -1.87
N CYS A 107 -6.01 8.47 -1.93
CA CYS A 107 -5.14 8.32 -3.09
C CYS A 107 -3.96 7.40 -2.74
N SER A 108 -3.29 6.87 -3.75
CA SER A 108 -2.04 6.12 -3.58
C SER A 108 -1.03 6.51 -4.64
N ALA A 109 0.25 6.58 -4.27
CA ALA A 109 1.36 6.71 -5.21
C ALA A 109 1.72 5.38 -5.89
N ARG A 110 1.07 4.28 -5.50
CA ARG A 110 1.35 2.93 -5.98
C ARG A 110 0.11 2.30 -6.58
N ILE A 111 0.31 1.33 -7.46
CA ILE A 111 -0.76 0.44 -7.90
C ILE A 111 -1.18 -0.40 -6.69
N THR A 112 -2.46 -0.30 -6.32
CA THR A 112 -3.03 -1.06 -5.22
C THR A 112 -3.88 -2.22 -5.73
N GLN A 113 -4.13 -3.23 -4.88
CA GLN A 113 -5.01 -4.33 -5.26
C GLN A 113 -6.46 -3.85 -5.44
N GLU A 114 -6.85 -2.79 -4.74
CA GLU A 114 -8.14 -2.13 -4.87
C GLU A 114 -8.29 -1.47 -6.25
N ALA A 115 -7.29 -0.71 -6.70
CA ALA A 115 -7.28 -0.11 -8.04
C ALA A 115 -7.31 -1.19 -9.13
N MET A 116 -6.54 -2.27 -8.95
CA MET A 116 -6.55 -3.41 -9.86
C MET A 116 -7.90 -4.13 -9.88
N ALA A 117 -8.58 -4.26 -8.75
CA ALA A 117 -9.91 -4.88 -8.68
C ALA A 117 -11.01 -3.99 -9.29
N GLU A 118 -10.84 -2.67 -9.30
CA GLU A 118 -11.74 -1.75 -10.01
C GLU A 118 -11.59 -1.89 -11.53
N ILE A 119 -10.35 -1.97 -12.03
CA ILE A 119 -10.06 -2.12 -13.47
C ILE A 119 -10.42 -3.54 -13.95
N TYR A 120 -10.18 -4.55 -13.12
CA TYR A 120 -10.46 -5.95 -13.41
C TYR A 120 -11.40 -6.55 -12.35
N PRO A 121 -12.73 -6.33 -12.45
CA PRO A 121 -13.71 -6.73 -11.42
C PRO A 121 -13.77 -8.22 -11.09
N HIS A 122 -13.25 -9.07 -11.98
CA HIS A 122 -13.15 -10.51 -11.74
C HIS A 122 -12.01 -10.87 -10.77
N LEU A 123 -11.03 -9.99 -10.56
CA LEU A 123 -9.95 -10.16 -9.60
C LEU A 123 -10.45 -9.85 -8.19
N LYS A 124 -10.66 -10.91 -7.39
CA LYS A 124 -11.14 -10.77 -6.02
C LYS A 124 -9.99 -10.60 -5.05
N ILE A 125 -10.05 -9.55 -4.23
CA ILE A 125 -9.25 -9.47 -3.00
C ILE A 125 -9.65 -10.62 -2.09
N THR A 126 -8.72 -11.54 -1.86
CA THR A 126 -8.94 -12.68 -0.98
C THR A 126 -9.15 -12.14 0.43
N LYS A 127 -10.41 -12.16 0.91
CA LYS A 127 -10.71 -11.76 2.28
C LYS A 127 -9.90 -12.66 3.23
N PRO A 128 -9.34 -12.12 4.33
CA PRO A 128 -8.60 -12.92 5.30
C PRO A 128 -9.45 -14.12 5.72
N ARG A 129 -8.89 -15.33 5.70
CA ARG A 129 -9.53 -16.52 6.30
C ARG A 129 -9.46 -16.36 7.82
N GLY A 130 -10.43 -15.64 8.39
CA GLY A 130 -10.55 -15.35 9.82
C GLY A 130 -11.97 -14.89 10.18
N ARG A 131 -12.49 -15.44 11.28
CA ARG A 131 -13.88 -15.50 11.75
C ARG A 131 -14.73 -14.22 11.50
N PHE A 132 -15.65 -14.26 10.54
CA PHE A 132 -16.87 -13.47 10.66
C PHE A 132 -17.60 -13.98 11.91
N SER A 133 -17.70 -13.16 12.95
CA SER A 133 -18.69 -13.40 14.00
C SER A 133 -20.05 -13.45 13.33
N LYS A 134 -20.73 -14.60 13.39
CA LYS A 134 -22.14 -14.68 13.04
C LYS A 134 -22.88 -13.64 13.90
N LYS A 135 -23.49 -12.64 13.27
CA LYS A 135 -24.69 -12.02 13.80
C LYS A 135 -25.87 -12.82 13.26
#